data_AF-A1ANQ5-F1
#
_entry.id   AF-A1ANQ5-F1
#
_cell.length_a   1.000
_cell.length_b   1.000
_cell.length_c   1.000
_cell.angle_alpha   90.00
_cell.angle_beta   90.00
_cell.angle_gamma   90.00
#
_symmetry.space_group_name_H-M   'P 1'
#
loop_
_entity.id
_entity.type
_entity.pdbx_description
1 polymer ?
#
loop_
_entity_poly.entity_id
_entity_poly.type
_entity_poly.pdbx_seq_one_letter_code
_entity_poly.pdbx_strand_id
1 'polypeptide(L)'
;MGRKTRIHEPGAVYHVIMRGNARQNIFTDDRDRRRLYEIIAASQDRYRHRILAFCLMSNHIHLAIQVADIPLSRIMQCISQRYTQWHNRRHRQTGHLFQGRYKAILVDADAFLLELAAYIHLNPVRAGMTASAEAYPWSSHGAYLGKETVAWIDPEPVLSLFSSSADTARDLFSRFVTERADEGRRPEFHGEKSIDSRLLGDTFFTETILIRQDAPLERKPDMDTIIEAVKRLCGVNEKRLYAQGQEHTASEARSLAAWATLELGSGTLAELALRLRREPSTLSCAAKRMENRRRNDPEIADKISRLCRKLRQVQTFNA
;
A
#
# COMPACT_ATOMS: atom_id res chain seq x y z
N MET A 1 -20.39 14.86 7.86
CA MET A 1 -20.08 14.76 6.41
C MET A 1 -19.38 13.44 6.12
N GLY A 2 -19.89 12.67 5.16
CA GLY A 2 -19.20 11.45 4.69
C GLY A 2 -17.88 11.81 4.02
N ARG A 3 -16.82 11.05 4.32
CA ARG A 3 -15.50 11.27 3.69
C ARG A 3 -15.51 10.72 2.27
N LYS A 4 -14.95 11.48 1.31
CA LYS A 4 -14.72 11.01 -0.07
C LYS A 4 -13.93 9.70 -0.09
N THR A 5 -14.31 8.78 -0.98
CA THR A 5 -13.64 7.50 -1.21
C THR A 5 -12.18 7.74 -1.62
N ARG A 6 -11.27 6.81 -1.32
CA ARG A 6 -9.88 6.95 -1.78
C ARG A 6 -9.78 6.60 -3.25
N ILE A 7 -8.97 7.37 -3.97
CA ILE A 7 -8.64 7.11 -5.35
C ILE A 7 -7.66 5.93 -5.37
N HIS A 8 -7.99 4.91 -6.17
CA HIS A 8 -7.10 3.81 -6.48
C HIS A 8 -7.03 3.68 -7.99
N GLU A 9 -5.81 3.82 -8.50
CA GLU A 9 -5.42 3.61 -9.88
C GLU A 9 -4.24 2.62 -9.87
N PRO A 10 -4.37 1.45 -10.53
CA PRO A 10 -3.27 0.50 -10.66
C PRO A 10 -2.05 1.13 -11.36
N GLY A 11 -0.85 0.80 -10.90
CA GLY A 11 0.40 1.34 -11.47
C GLY A 11 0.74 2.76 -11.01
N ALA A 12 -0.17 3.45 -10.33
CA ALA A 12 -0.01 4.85 -10.00
C ALA A 12 0.88 5.10 -8.78
N VAL A 13 1.45 6.31 -8.72
CA VAL A 13 2.33 6.78 -7.65
C VAL A 13 1.52 7.63 -6.67
N TYR A 14 1.74 7.40 -5.38
CA TYR A 14 1.14 8.18 -4.31
C TYR A 14 2.19 8.77 -3.40
N HIS A 15 2.00 10.03 -3.03
CA HIS A 15 2.65 10.60 -1.86
C HIS A 15 1.83 10.26 -0.61
N VAL A 16 2.44 9.48 0.28
CA VAL A 16 1.83 9.03 1.53
C VAL A 16 2.47 9.72 2.71
N ILE A 17 1.62 10.22 3.60
CA ILE A 17 2.04 10.84 4.86
C ILE A 17 1.35 10.15 6.04
N MET A 18 2.14 9.69 7.00
CA MET A 18 1.65 9.14 8.27
C MET A 18 2.21 9.97 9.42
N ARG A 19 1.35 10.52 10.28
CA ARG A 19 1.75 11.42 11.37
C ARG A 19 1.34 10.87 12.73
N GLY A 20 2.21 11.00 13.73
CA GLY A 20 1.99 10.58 15.11
C GLY A 20 0.84 11.33 15.77
N ASN A 21 0.01 10.62 16.53
CA ASN A 21 -1.15 11.17 17.22
C ASN A 21 -0.74 12.36 18.10
N ALA A 22 -1.49 13.47 18.05
CA ALA A 22 -1.10 14.72 18.71
C ALA A 22 0.32 15.24 18.36
N ARG A 23 0.85 14.90 17.17
CA ARG A 23 2.22 15.22 16.71
C ARG A 23 3.32 14.59 17.57
N GLN A 24 2.99 13.56 18.36
CA GLN A 24 3.96 12.82 19.15
C GLN A 24 5.00 12.15 18.27
N ASN A 25 6.18 11.90 18.84
CA ASN A 25 7.20 11.10 18.18
C ASN A 25 6.69 9.67 17.97
N ILE A 26 6.88 9.15 16.77
CA ILE A 26 6.58 7.77 16.38
C ILE A 26 7.83 6.91 16.32
N PHE A 27 9.01 7.52 16.42
CA PHE A 27 10.30 6.88 16.62
C PHE A 27 10.96 7.51 17.84
N THR A 28 11.14 6.75 18.91
CA THR A 28 11.90 7.20 20.08
C THR A 28 13.40 6.93 19.92
N ASP A 29 13.74 5.90 19.14
CA ASP A 29 15.11 5.49 18.86
C ASP A 29 15.24 4.88 17.45
N ASP A 30 16.45 4.52 17.06
CA ASP A 30 16.71 3.91 15.75
C ASP A 30 16.19 2.47 15.62
N ARG A 31 15.90 1.79 16.73
CA ARG A 31 15.31 0.44 16.68
C ARG A 31 13.87 0.52 16.19
N ASP A 32 13.16 1.60 16.51
CA ASP A 32 11.83 1.86 15.95
C ASP A 32 11.88 2.04 14.43
N ARG A 33 12.85 2.81 13.92
CA ARG A 33 13.03 3.02 12.48
C ARG A 33 13.41 1.74 11.73
N ARG A 34 14.37 0.98 12.26
CA ARG A 34 14.77 -0.32 11.69
C ARG A 34 13.60 -1.30 11.65
N ARG A 35 12.75 -1.32 12.67
CA ARG A 35 11.55 -2.16 12.63
C ARG A 35 10.59 -1.75 11.51
N LEU A 36 10.43 -0.45 11.27
CA LEU A 36 9.60 0.00 10.16
C LEU A 36 10.19 -0.43 8.80
N TYR A 37 11.52 -0.38 8.62
CA TYR A 37 12.19 -0.90 7.42
C TYR A 37 11.81 -2.37 7.18
N GLU A 38 11.93 -3.23 8.20
CA GLU A 38 11.56 -4.65 8.10
C GLU A 38 10.08 -4.85 7.71
N ILE A 39 9.18 -4.02 8.25
CA ILE A 39 7.75 -4.10 7.96
C ILE A 39 7.46 -3.69 6.52
N ILE A 40 8.12 -2.62 6.02
CA ILE A 40 7.99 -2.15 4.64
C ILE A 40 8.51 -3.22 3.68
N ALA A 41 9.72 -3.74 3.91
CA ALA A 41 10.30 -4.81 3.11
C ALA A 41 9.35 -6.02 2.98
N ALA A 42 8.89 -6.55 4.13
CA ALA A 42 7.96 -7.68 4.14
C ALA A 42 6.59 -7.36 3.50
N SER A 43 6.22 -6.08 3.41
CA SER A 43 4.99 -5.66 2.73
C SER A 43 5.15 -5.60 1.22
N GLN A 44 6.35 -5.29 0.69
CA GLN A 44 6.62 -5.35 -0.74
C GLN A 44 6.53 -6.78 -1.26
N ASP A 45 7.14 -7.75 -0.57
CA ASP A 45 7.04 -9.17 -0.93
C ASP A 45 5.59 -9.65 -0.98
N ARG A 46 4.74 -9.08 -0.13
CA ARG A 46 3.33 -9.45 -0.01
C ARG A 46 2.45 -8.82 -1.08
N TYR A 47 2.65 -7.53 -1.37
CA TYR A 47 1.70 -6.73 -2.15
C TYR A 47 2.28 -6.19 -3.46
N ARG A 48 3.56 -6.49 -3.76
CA ARG A 48 4.25 -6.13 -5.00
C ARG A 48 4.16 -4.64 -5.37
N HIS A 49 4.24 -3.78 -4.36
CA HIS A 49 4.38 -2.34 -4.56
C HIS A 49 5.85 -1.95 -4.55
N ARG A 50 6.17 -0.79 -5.10
CA ARG A 50 7.53 -0.23 -5.09
C ARG A 50 7.54 1.00 -4.20
N ILE A 51 8.54 1.15 -3.35
CA ILE A 51 8.84 2.44 -2.72
C ILE A 51 9.89 3.11 -3.59
N LEU A 52 9.58 4.32 -4.08
CA LEU A 52 10.46 5.10 -4.94
C LEU A 52 11.33 6.04 -4.09
N ALA A 53 10.74 6.63 -3.06
CA ALA A 53 11.45 7.49 -2.11
C ALA A 53 10.82 7.41 -0.71
N PHE A 54 11.61 7.61 0.34
CA PHE A 54 11.10 7.74 1.71
C PHE A 54 11.90 8.73 2.55
N CYS A 55 11.25 9.22 3.60
CA CYS A 55 11.88 9.93 4.70
C CYS A 55 11.13 9.60 6.02
N LEU A 56 11.85 9.09 7.01
CA LEU A 56 11.34 8.78 8.34
C LEU A 56 11.73 9.89 9.32
N MET A 57 10.83 10.85 9.54
CA MET A 57 11.00 11.95 10.50
C MET A 57 10.58 11.50 11.90
N SER A 58 10.94 12.23 12.96
CA SER A 58 10.66 11.82 14.35
C SER A 58 9.17 11.58 14.64
N ASN A 59 8.27 12.41 14.11
CA ASN A 59 6.83 12.35 14.36
C ASN A 59 5.99 12.06 13.10
N HIS A 60 6.61 11.83 11.94
CA HIS A 60 5.87 11.47 10.73
C HIS A 60 6.74 10.74 9.69
N ILE A 61 6.09 10.11 8.72
CA ILE A 61 6.71 9.36 7.64
C ILE A 61 6.21 9.94 6.32
N HIS A 62 7.11 10.10 5.35
CA HIS A 62 6.80 10.36 3.95
C HIS A 62 7.24 9.20 3.08
N LEU A 63 6.37 8.76 2.17
CA LEU A 63 6.67 7.74 1.15
C LEU A 63 6.20 8.22 -0.22
N ALA A 64 7.00 8.01 -1.26
CA ALA A 64 6.53 7.91 -2.63
C ALA A 64 6.37 6.42 -2.93
N ILE A 65 5.12 5.96 -3.07
CA ILE A 65 4.78 4.55 -3.24
C ILE A 65 4.04 4.35 -4.56
N GLN A 66 4.59 3.47 -5.42
CA GLN A 66 3.93 3.00 -6.62
C GLN A 66 3.19 1.70 -6.31
N VAL A 67 1.87 1.69 -6.53
CA VAL A 67 1.06 0.47 -6.33
C VAL A 67 0.99 -0.33 -7.62
N ALA A 68 0.87 -1.64 -7.51
CA ALA A 68 0.45 -2.51 -8.61
C ALA A 68 -1.08 -2.66 -8.58
N ASP A 69 -1.60 -3.89 -8.66
CA ASP A 69 -3.04 -4.17 -8.59
C ASP A 69 -3.63 -3.97 -7.19
N ILE A 70 -2.82 -4.17 -6.14
CA ILE A 70 -3.28 -4.13 -4.76
C ILE A 70 -3.55 -2.70 -4.31
N PRO A 71 -4.74 -2.39 -3.76
CA PRO A 71 -5.04 -1.05 -3.28
C PRO A 71 -4.10 -0.55 -2.20
N LEU A 72 -3.70 0.72 -2.31
CA LEU A 72 -2.86 1.41 -1.33
C LEU A 72 -3.38 1.25 0.12
N SER A 73 -4.71 1.22 0.28
CA SER A 73 -5.36 1.03 1.58
C SER A 73 -4.94 -0.23 2.31
N ARG A 74 -4.72 -1.33 1.59
CA ARG A 74 -4.31 -2.61 2.18
C ARG A 74 -2.86 -2.61 2.58
N ILE A 75 -2.01 -2.07 1.71
CA ILE A 75 -0.58 -1.94 1.95
C ILE A 75 -0.36 -1.13 3.22
N MET A 76 -0.96 0.06 3.27
CA MET A 76 -0.82 0.96 4.41
C MET A 76 -1.52 0.46 5.67
N GLN A 77 -2.63 -0.29 5.56
CA GLN A 77 -3.24 -0.98 6.70
C GLN A 77 -2.27 -2.00 7.30
N CYS A 78 -1.63 -2.83 6.47
CA CYS A 78 -0.64 -3.80 6.92
C CYS A 78 0.54 -3.12 7.63
N ILE A 79 1.13 -2.09 7.01
CA ILE A 79 2.28 -1.36 7.55
C ILE A 79 1.91 -0.70 8.88
N SER A 80 0.86 0.13 8.90
CA SER A 80 0.46 0.90 10.08
C SER A 80 0.03 0.01 11.24
N GLN A 81 -0.72 -1.07 10.99
CA GLN A 81 -1.17 -1.98 12.02
C GLN A 81 -0.01 -2.75 12.65
N ARG A 82 0.87 -3.35 11.83
CA ARG A 82 2.02 -4.12 12.32
C ARG A 82 2.97 -3.23 13.12
N TYR A 83 3.22 -2.01 12.65
CA TYR A 83 4.10 -1.07 13.32
C TYR A 83 3.52 -0.59 14.65
N THR A 84 2.25 -0.15 14.66
CA THR A 84 1.58 0.31 15.89
C THR A 84 1.54 -0.78 16.95
N GLN A 85 1.21 -2.02 16.58
CA GLN A 85 1.16 -3.15 17.52
C GLN A 85 2.53 -3.44 18.12
N TRP A 86 3.58 -3.42 17.31
CA TRP A 86 4.95 -3.64 17.80
C TRP A 86 5.43 -2.48 18.68
N HIS A 87 5.24 -1.24 18.25
CA HIS A 87 5.64 -0.04 18.97
C HIS A 87 4.99 0.02 20.34
N ASN A 88 3.67 -0.17 20.40
CA ASN A 88 2.92 -0.17 21.66
C ASN A 88 3.41 -1.27 22.62
N ARG A 89 3.71 -2.47 22.12
CA ARG A 89 4.28 -3.55 22.95
C ARG A 89 5.67 -3.18 23.47
N ARG A 90 6.54 -2.64 22.62
CA ARG A 90 7.91 -2.24 22.98
C ARG A 90 7.93 -1.15 24.05
N HIS A 91 7.08 -0.13 23.88
CA HIS A 91 7.03 1.06 24.73
C HIS A 91 5.99 0.97 25.85
N ARG A 92 5.34 -0.19 26.03
CA ARG A 92 4.29 -0.43 27.02
C ARG A 92 3.14 0.59 26.95
N GLN A 93 2.81 1.01 25.73
CA GLN A 93 1.73 1.95 25.44
C GLN A 93 0.47 1.23 24.97
N THR A 94 -0.66 1.93 25.01
CA THR A 94 -1.93 1.49 24.45
C THR A 94 -2.56 2.59 23.61
N GLY A 95 -3.55 2.27 22.79
CA GLY A 95 -4.24 3.24 21.93
C GLY A 95 -3.56 3.52 20.59
N HIS A 96 -3.89 4.68 20.01
CA HIS A 96 -3.48 5.06 18.66
C HIS A 96 -2.12 5.75 18.63
N LEU A 97 -1.18 5.18 17.87
CA LEU A 97 0.13 5.80 17.60
C LEU A 97 0.03 6.92 16.55
N PHE A 98 -0.81 6.76 15.52
CA PHE A 98 -0.99 7.73 14.44
C PHE A 98 -2.28 8.54 14.60
N GLN A 99 -2.35 9.77 14.05
CA GLN A 99 -3.51 10.70 14.09
C GLN A 99 -4.79 10.17 13.40
N GLY A 100 -4.79 8.92 12.97
CA GLY A 100 -5.84 8.29 12.20
C GLY A 100 -5.28 7.64 10.93
N ARG A 101 -6.05 7.74 9.85
CA ARG A 101 -5.62 7.18 8.55
C ARG A 101 -4.52 8.03 7.94
N TYR A 102 -3.61 7.39 7.22
CA TYR A 102 -2.61 8.06 6.39
C TYR A 102 -3.25 9.02 5.36
N LYS A 103 -2.53 10.08 5.03
CA LYS A 103 -2.84 10.94 3.88
C LYS A 103 -2.26 10.30 2.62
N ALA A 104 -2.99 10.36 1.52
CA ALA A 104 -2.55 9.89 0.22
C ALA A 104 -2.95 10.90 -0.84
N ILE A 105 -1.95 11.33 -1.60
CA ILE A 105 -2.09 12.23 -2.73
C ILE A 105 -1.63 11.40 -3.94
N LEU A 106 -2.52 11.16 -4.89
CA LEU A 106 -2.20 10.56 -6.18
C LEU A 106 -1.39 11.58 -6.99
N VAL A 107 -0.27 11.14 -7.53
CA VAL A 107 0.73 11.99 -8.17
C VAL A 107 0.75 11.66 -9.65
N ASP A 108 0.65 12.69 -10.48
CA ASP A 108 1.03 12.62 -11.87
C ASP A 108 2.55 12.43 -11.94
N ALA A 109 2.97 11.19 -12.18
CA ALA A 109 4.37 10.80 -12.11
C ALA A 109 5.19 11.47 -13.22
N ASP A 110 4.61 11.72 -14.39
CA ASP A 110 5.32 12.32 -15.52
C ASP A 110 5.70 13.77 -15.22
N ALA A 111 4.83 14.50 -14.50
CA ALA A 111 5.05 15.90 -14.15
C ALA A 111 5.78 16.11 -12.82
N PHE A 112 5.50 15.28 -11.79
CA PHE A 112 5.88 15.61 -10.40
C PHE A 112 6.78 14.58 -9.71
N LEU A 113 7.18 13.48 -10.36
CA LEU A 113 7.95 12.44 -9.68
C LEU A 113 9.32 12.92 -9.18
N LEU A 114 10.06 13.68 -9.99
CA LEU A 114 11.36 14.27 -9.61
C LEU A 114 11.23 15.21 -8.42
N GLU A 115 10.29 16.15 -8.54
CA GLU A 115 9.99 17.15 -7.51
C GLU A 115 9.54 16.50 -6.20
N LEU A 116 8.73 15.44 -6.28
CA LEU A 116 8.30 14.67 -5.12
C LEU A 116 9.47 13.98 -4.41
N ALA A 117 10.36 13.34 -5.16
CA ALA A 117 11.53 12.66 -4.60
C ALA A 117 12.44 13.65 -3.85
N ALA A 118 12.78 14.78 -4.48
CA ALA A 118 13.55 15.84 -3.84
C ALA A 118 12.81 16.44 -2.65
N TYR A 119 11.50 16.68 -2.78
CA TYR A 119 10.67 17.15 -1.68
C TYR A 119 10.78 16.23 -0.47
N ILE A 120 10.64 14.91 -0.66
CA ILE A 120 10.74 13.90 0.40
C ILE A 120 12.10 13.97 1.10
N HIS A 121 13.20 14.00 0.35
CA HIS A 121 14.57 14.05 0.90
C HIS A 121 14.91 15.35 1.62
N LEU A 122 14.27 16.47 1.23
CA LEU A 122 14.48 17.77 1.86
C LEU A 122 13.60 18.02 3.09
N ASN A 123 12.67 17.13 3.45
CA ASN A 123 11.84 17.31 4.66
C ASN A 123 12.66 17.47 5.95
N PRO A 124 13.73 16.70 6.20
CA PRO A 124 14.61 16.89 7.36
C PRO A 124 15.29 18.26 7.37
N VAL A 125 15.74 18.74 6.22
CA VAL A 125 16.39 20.06 6.06
C VAL A 125 15.40 21.17 6.38
N ARG A 126 14.22 21.14 5.74
CA ARG A 126 13.14 22.12 5.95
C ARG A 126 12.59 22.14 7.37
N ALA A 127 12.71 21.03 8.10
CA ALA A 127 12.35 20.94 9.51
C ALA A 127 13.48 21.37 10.46
N GLY A 128 14.65 21.77 9.95
CA GLY A 128 15.82 22.13 10.74
C GLY A 128 16.45 20.96 11.51
N MET A 129 16.19 19.71 11.09
CA MET A 129 16.74 18.51 11.75
C MET A 129 18.17 18.19 11.29
N THR A 130 18.58 18.70 10.14
CA THR A 130 19.89 18.47 9.52
C THR A 130 20.25 19.66 8.63
N ALA A 131 21.54 19.87 8.38
CA ALA A 131 22.02 20.91 7.47
C ALA A 131 21.85 20.52 5.99
N SER A 132 21.84 19.24 5.66
CA SER A 132 21.70 18.74 4.28
C SER A 132 20.95 17.41 4.24
N ALA A 133 20.36 17.09 3.09
CA ALA A 133 19.68 15.82 2.86
C ALA A 133 20.63 14.62 3.04
N GLU A 134 21.89 14.77 2.62
CA GLU A 134 22.93 13.74 2.75
C GLU A 134 23.26 13.38 4.20
N ALA A 135 23.16 14.33 5.11
CA ALA A 135 23.47 14.11 6.52
C ALA A 135 22.31 13.43 7.30
N TYR A 136 21.16 13.18 6.67
CA TYR A 136 20.03 12.51 7.31
C TYR A 136 19.94 11.02 6.96
N PRO A 137 20.31 10.11 7.88
CA PRO A 137 20.43 8.67 7.59
C PRO A 137 19.09 7.96 7.42
N TRP A 138 17.98 8.58 7.85
CA TRP A 138 16.66 7.96 7.84
C TRP A 138 15.81 8.41 6.64
N SER A 139 16.44 8.53 5.48
CA SER A 139 15.80 8.80 4.20
C SER A 139 16.41 7.95 3.10
N SER A 140 15.75 7.80 1.96
CA SER A 140 16.34 7.12 0.82
C SER A 140 17.43 7.92 0.09
N HIS A 141 17.75 9.14 0.54
CA HIS A 141 18.71 9.99 -0.19
C HIS A 141 20.09 9.33 -0.30
N GLY A 142 20.57 8.66 0.76
CA GLY A 142 21.82 7.89 0.71
C GLY A 142 21.82 6.79 -0.35
N ALA A 143 20.69 6.13 -0.57
CA ALA A 143 20.54 5.13 -1.64
C ALA A 143 20.54 5.76 -3.03
N TYR A 144 19.96 6.95 -3.18
CA TYR A 144 20.01 7.72 -4.42
C TYR A 144 21.43 8.19 -4.76
N LEU A 145 22.31 8.34 -3.77
CA LEU A 145 23.73 8.69 -3.99
C LEU A 145 24.65 7.47 -4.09
N GLY A 146 24.11 6.25 -4.02
CA GLY A 146 24.92 5.02 -3.98
C GLY A 146 25.75 4.83 -2.71
N LYS A 147 25.50 5.63 -1.66
CA LYS A 147 26.21 5.57 -0.37
C LYS A 147 25.63 4.50 0.58
N GLU A 148 24.40 4.07 0.34
CA GLU A 148 23.69 3.04 1.12
C GLU A 148 22.93 2.10 0.18
N THR A 149 22.81 0.83 0.55
CA THR A 149 21.91 -0.11 -0.13
C THR A 149 20.73 -0.44 0.78
N VAL A 150 19.54 -0.01 0.39
CA VAL A 150 18.29 -0.36 1.05
C VAL A 150 17.52 -1.32 0.15
N ALA A 151 17.50 -2.61 0.47
CA ALA A 151 17.03 -3.65 -0.46
C ALA A 151 15.61 -3.46 -1.02
N TRP A 152 14.75 -2.75 -0.32
CA TRP A 152 13.36 -2.49 -0.69
C TRP A 152 13.14 -1.11 -1.34
N ILE A 153 14.19 -0.29 -1.52
CA ILE A 153 14.06 0.98 -2.25
C ILE A 153 14.31 0.77 -3.73
N ASP A 154 13.55 1.48 -4.56
CA ASP A 154 13.71 1.45 -6.01
C ASP A 154 13.90 2.88 -6.53
N PRO A 155 15.15 3.38 -6.56
CA PRO A 155 15.46 4.73 -7.00
C PRO A 155 15.44 4.87 -8.53
N GLU A 156 15.46 3.75 -9.26
CA GLU A 156 15.70 3.71 -10.70
C GLU A 156 14.68 4.51 -11.52
N PRO A 157 13.36 4.46 -11.24
CA PRO A 157 12.37 5.27 -11.96
C PRO A 157 12.59 6.78 -11.88
N VAL A 158 13.30 7.25 -10.86
CA VAL A 158 13.61 8.67 -10.68
C VAL A 158 14.97 8.99 -11.27
N LEU A 159 15.99 8.16 -11.03
CA LEU A 159 17.35 8.38 -11.53
C LEU A 159 17.41 8.31 -13.06
N SER A 160 16.69 7.36 -13.67
CA SER A 160 16.61 7.21 -15.13
C SER A 160 16.04 8.42 -15.88
N LEU A 161 15.33 9.32 -15.19
CA LEU A 161 14.85 10.58 -15.77
C LEU A 161 15.97 11.61 -15.97
N PHE A 162 17.12 11.46 -15.29
CA PHE A 162 18.28 12.33 -15.47
C PHE A 162 19.28 11.80 -16.49
N SER A 163 19.58 10.51 -16.43
CA SER A 163 20.56 9.87 -17.33
C SER A 163 20.40 8.35 -17.32
N SER A 164 20.79 7.69 -18.41
CA SER A 164 20.98 6.23 -18.45
C SER A 164 22.26 5.77 -17.76
N SER A 165 23.23 6.68 -17.55
CA SER A 165 24.43 6.42 -16.76
C SER A 165 24.13 6.60 -15.28
N ALA A 166 24.28 5.53 -14.49
CA ALA A 166 23.99 5.55 -13.06
C ALA A 166 24.75 6.66 -12.33
N ASP A 167 26.06 6.80 -12.56
CA ASP A 167 26.87 7.80 -11.86
C ASP A 167 26.48 9.22 -12.26
N THR A 168 26.23 9.46 -13.56
CA THR A 168 25.75 10.76 -14.03
C THR A 168 24.37 11.10 -13.48
N ALA A 169 23.45 10.13 -13.41
CA ALA A 169 22.12 10.33 -12.84
C ALA A 169 22.18 10.68 -11.35
N ARG A 170 23.06 10.02 -10.58
CA ARG A 170 23.28 10.31 -9.15
C ARG A 170 23.80 11.73 -8.93
N ASP A 171 24.79 12.16 -9.71
CA ASP A 171 25.36 13.50 -9.63
C ASP A 171 24.33 14.58 -9.98
N LEU A 172 23.57 14.38 -11.07
CA LEU A 172 22.51 15.29 -11.48
C LEU A 172 21.39 15.36 -10.45
N PHE A 173 20.98 14.23 -9.89
CA PHE A 173 19.99 14.20 -8.82
C PHE A 173 20.47 14.93 -7.56
N SER A 174 21.72 14.72 -7.13
CA SER A 174 22.30 15.42 -5.97
C SER A 174 22.25 16.94 -6.15
N ARG A 175 22.63 17.44 -7.34
CA ARG A 175 22.53 18.87 -7.69
C ARG A 175 21.08 19.35 -7.67
N PHE A 176 20.18 18.61 -8.32
CA PHE A 176 18.75 18.92 -8.38
C PHE A 176 18.13 19.08 -6.98
N VAL A 177 18.51 18.21 -6.03
CA VAL A 177 18.07 18.28 -4.63
C VAL A 177 18.68 19.49 -3.92
N THR A 178 19.97 19.73 -4.12
CA THR A 178 20.70 20.83 -3.46
C THR A 178 20.16 22.20 -3.89
N GLU A 179 19.90 22.40 -5.19
CA GLU A 179 19.32 23.64 -5.74
C GLU A 179 17.93 23.97 -5.15
N ARG A 180 17.22 22.96 -4.63
CA ARG A 180 15.89 23.09 -4.04
C ARG A 180 15.89 23.15 -2.51
N ALA A 181 17.06 23.11 -1.88
CA ALA A 181 17.17 23.09 -0.43
C ALA A 181 16.61 24.38 0.21
N ASP A 182 16.80 25.51 -0.46
CA ASP A 182 16.33 26.82 -0.03
C ASP A 182 14.88 27.12 -0.45
N GLU A 183 14.27 26.25 -1.25
CA GLU A 183 12.84 26.34 -1.51
C GLU A 183 12.09 26.06 -0.21
N GLY A 184 11.35 27.10 0.23
CA GLY A 184 10.55 27.04 1.44
C GLY A 184 9.40 26.04 1.38
N ARG A 185 8.26 26.39 1.99
CA ARG A 185 7.12 25.48 2.04
C ARG A 185 6.56 25.24 0.63
N ARG A 186 6.43 23.96 0.26
CA ARG A 186 5.78 23.47 -0.97
C ARG A 186 4.38 22.90 -0.63
N PRO A 187 3.32 23.74 -0.57
CA PRO A 187 1.98 23.34 -0.12
C PRO A 187 1.30 22.28 -1.02
N GLU A 188 1.65 22.21 -2.29
CA GLU A 188 1.12 21.27 -3.27
C GLU A 188 1.35 19.80 -2.87
N PHE A 189 2.49 19.48 -2.25
CA PHE A 189 2.77 18.13 -1.69
C PHE A 189 2.00 17.83 -0.40
N HIS A 190 1.22 18.79 0.07
CA HIS A 190 0.22 18.56 1.11
C HIS A 190 -1.19 18.64 0.53
N GLY A 191 -1.39 18.57 -0.79
CA GLY A 191 -2.70 18.67 -1.42
C GLY A 191 -3.39 20.01 -1.16
N GLU A 192 -2.63 21.02 -0.73
CA GLU A 192 -3.10 22.40 -0.68
C GLU A 192 -2.95 23.00 -2.09
N LYS A 193 -3.80 23.97 -2.44
CA LYS A 193 -3.85 24.59 -3.78
C LYS A 193 -4.29 23.68 -4.94
N SER A 194 -4.66 22.41 -4.69
CA SER A 194 -5.29 21.53 -5.68
C SER A 194 -6.81 21.62 -5.61
N ILE A 195 -7.48 21.44 -6.75
CA ILE A 195 -8.95 21.33 -6.86
C ILE A 195 -9.45 20.16 -5.98
N ASP A 196 -8.71 19.06 -5.95
CA ASP A 196 -8.94 17.96 -5.02
C ASP A 196 -7.65 17.66 -4.26
N SER A 197 -7.66 17.85 -2.95
CA SER A 197 -6.50 17.59 -2.07
C SER A 197 -5.93 16.15 -2.12
N ARG A 198 -6.60 15.22 -2.81
CA ARG A 198 -6.14 13.86 -3.09
C ARG A 198 -5.31 13.76 -4.37
N LEU A 199 -5.18 14.83 -5.16
CA LEU A 199 -4.55 14.85 -6.48
C LEU A 199 -3.43 15.90 -6.54
N LEU A 200 -2.30 15.52 -7.11
CA LEU A 200 -1.18 16.39 -7.49
C LEU A 200 -0.86 16.11 -8.95
N GLY A 201 -1.28 17.00 -9.84
CA GLY A 201 -1.10 16.89 -11.27
C GLY A 201 -1.59 18.16 -11.95
N ASP A 202 -1.43 18.23 -13.27
CA ASP A 202 -2.02 19.32 -14.04
C ASP A 202 -3.57 19.20 -14.10
N THR A 203 -4.20 20.18 -14.76
CA THR A 203 -5.67 20.21 -14.89
C THR A 203 -6.17 19.00 -15.66
N PHE A 204 -5.49 18.59 -16.74
CA PHE A 204 -5.90 17.48 -17.59
C PHE A 204 -5.86 16.14 -16.85
N PHE A 205 -4.79 15.88 -16.11
CA PHE A 205 -4.65 14.73 -15.23
C PHE A 205 -5.75 14.71 -14.17
N THR A 206 -5.98 15.84 -13.51
CA THR A 206 -6.97 15.97 -12.45
C THR A 206 -8.38 15.66 -12.96
N GLU A 207 -8.78 16.26 -14.07
CA GLU A 207 -10.08 16.02 -14.72
C GLU A 207 -10.22 14.57 -15.17
N THR A 208 -9.19 14.00 -15.80
CA THR A 208 -9.20 12.60 -16.26
C THR A 208 -9.45 11.63 -15.11
N ILE A 209 -8.76 11.81 -13.98
CA ILE A 209 -8.93 10.93 -12.82
C ILE A 209 -10.31 11.12 -12.18
N LEU A 210 -10.83 12.34 -12.12
CA LEU A 210 -12.17 12.61 -11.58
C LEU A 210 -13.25 11.97 -12.45
N ILE A 211 -13.15 12.08 -13.77
CA ILE A 211 -14.09 11.43 -14.70
C ILE A 211 -14.04 9.90 -14.54
N ARG A 212 -12.85 9.30 -14.39
CA ARG A 212 -12.71 7.85 -14.14
C ARG A 212 -13.25 7.42 -12.77
N GLN A 213 -13.17 8.28 -11.75
CA GLN A 213 -13.79 8.02 -10.44
C GLN A 213 -15.32 7.99 -10.52
N ASP A 214 -15.90 8.84 -11.36
CA ASP A 214 -17.34 8.94 -11.57
C ASP A 214 -17.85 7.92 -12.61
N ALA A 215 -16.95 7.29 -13.37
CA ALA A 215 -17.28 6.14 -14.20
C ALA A 215 -17.82 4.99 -13.31
N PRO A 216 -18.81 4.21 -13.79
CA PRO A 216 -19.36 3.11 -13.02
C PRO A 216 -18.23 2.17 -12.59
N LEU A 217 -18.01 2.04 -11.28
CA LEU A 217 -17.06 1.10 -10.69
C LEU A 217 -17.19 -0.26 -11.40
N GLU A 218 -16.10 -0.81 -11.93
CA GLU A 218 -16.07 -2.21 -12.35
C GLU A 218 -16.71 -3.03 -11.24
N ARG A 219 -17.85 -3.68 -11.53
CA ARG A 219 -18.62 -4.40 -10.53
C ARG A 219 -17.75 -5.50 -9.97
N LYS A 220 -17.31 -5.36 -8.72
CA LYS A 220 -16.66 -6.45 -7.98
C LYS A 220 -17.60 -7.66 -7.97
N PRO A 221 -17.08 -8.89 -8.12
CA PRO A 221 -17.95 -10.06 -8.05
C PRO A 221 -18.57 -10.06 -6.66
N ASP A 222 -19.90 -10.16 -6.60
CA ASP A 222 -20.57 -10.26 -5.32
C ASP A 222 -20.17 -11.56 -4.60
N MET A 223 -20.53 -11.63 -3.33
CA MET A 223 -20.12 -12.74 -2.49
C MET A 223 -20.78 -14.07 -2.91
N ASP A 224 -21.93 -14.04 -3.60
CA ASP A 224 -22.57 -15.24 -4.16
C ASP A 224 -21.81 -15.76 -5.37
N THR A 225 -21.32 -14.85 -6.22
CA THR A 225 -20.43 -15.16 -7.34
C THR A 225 -19.13 -15.80 -6.85
N ILE A 226 -18.56 -15.28 -5.75
CA ILE A 226 -17.38 -15.90 -5.11
C ILE A 226 -17.69 -17.30 -4.62
N ILE A 227 -18.78 -17.48 -3.86
CA ILE A 227 -19.17 -18.78 -3.32
C ILE A 227 -19.38 -19.80 -4.45
N GLU A 228 -20.07 -19.41 -5.52
CA GLU A 228 -20.36 -20.29 -6.66
C GLU A 228 -19.09 -20.63 -7.45
N ALA A 229 -18.20 -19.67 -7.68
CA ALA A 229 -16.91 -19.93 -8.33
C ALA A 229 -16.05 -20.92 -7.52
N VAL A 230 -16.04 -20.78 -6.19
CA VAL A 230 -15.32 -21.68 -5.28
C VAL A 230 -15.96 -23.07 -5.26
N LYS A 231 -17.29 -23.19 -5.18
CA LYS A 231 -18.00 -24.47 -5.25
C LYS A 231 -17.62 -25.24 -6.51
N ARG A 232 -17.64 -24.57 -7.66
CA ARG A 232 -17.27 -25.16 -8.96
C ARG A 232 -15.79 -25.54 -9.03
N LEU A 233 -14.91 -24.72 -8.47
CA LEU A 233 -13.47 -24.98 -8.49
C LEU A 233 -13.08 -26.18 -7.61
N CYS A 234 -13.69 -26.29 -6.43
CA CYS A 234 -13.37 -27.34 -5.45
C CYS A 234 -14.25 -28.60 -5.60
N GLY A 235 -15.26 -28.58 -6.47
CA GLY A 235 -16.21 -29.70 -6.61
C GLY A 235 -17.07 -29.93 -5.36
N VAL A 236 -17.38 -28.85 -4.61
CA VAL A 236 -18.13 -28.92 -3.35
C VAL A 236 -19.54 -28.36 -3.56
N ASN A 237 -20.55 -29.11 -3.13
CA ASN A 237 -21.93 -28.61 -3.14
C ASN A 237 -22.22 -27.73 -1.91
N GLU A 238 -23.33 -27.01 -1.94
CA GLU A 238 -23.68 -26.04 -0.89
C GLU A 238 -23.81 -26.70 0.49
N LYS A 239 -24.48 -27.86 0.56
CA LYS A 239 -24.65 -28.61 1.81
C LYS A 239 -23.29 -28.92 2.46
N ARG A 240 -22.32 -29.39 1.69
CA ARG A 240 -20.95 -29.72 2.17
C ARG A 240 -20.17 -28.47 2.56
N LEU A 241 -20.30 -27.39 1.79
CA LEU A 241 -19.62 -26.13 2.10
C LEU A 241 -20.08 -25.57 3.47
N TYR A 242 -21.38 -25.68 3.76
CA TYR A 242 -21.99 -25.15 4.98
C TYR A 242 -21.94 -26.14 6.15
N ALA A 243 -21.73 -27.44 5.89
CA ALA A 243 -21.73 -28.51 6.89
C ALA A 243 -20.68 -28.31 7.99
N GLN A 244 -21.09 -28.52 9.24
CA GLN A 244 -20.21 -28.50 10.42
C GLN A 244 -19.30 -29.73 10.41
N GLY A 245 -18.09 -29.56 9.87
CA GLY A 245 -17.08 -30.61 9.78
C GLY A 245 -15.76 -30.10 9.18
N GLN A 246 -14.67 -30.83 9.41
CA GLN A 246 -13.33 -30.52 8.91
C GLN A 246 -12.97 -31.30 7.64
N GLU A 247 -13.98 -31.72 6.88
CA GLU A 247 -13.77 -32.39 5.60
C GLU A 247 -12.83 -31.54 4.72
N HIS A 248 -11.73 -32.15 4.27
CA HIS A 248 -10.58 -31.44 3.72
C HIS A 248 -10.97 -30.48 2.59
N THR A 249 -11.76 -30.97 1.63
CA THR A 249 -12.18 -30.20 0.45
C THR A 249 -13.12 -29.05 0.80
N ALA A 250 -14.08 -29.26 1.69
CA ALA A 250 -14.97 -28.21 2.17
C ALA A 250 -14.21 -27.14 2.99
N SER A 251 -13.23 -27.55 3.79
CA SER A 251 -12.37 -26.64 4.55
C SER A 251 -11.50 -25.76 3.63
N GLU A 252 -10.93 -26.36 2.59
CA GLU A 252 -10.16 -25.65 1.57
C GLU A 252 -11.04 -24.65 0.80
N ALA A 253 -12.24 -25.08 0.38
CA ALA A 253 -13.20 -24.20 -0.29
C ALA A 253 -13.56 -22.98 0.57
N ARG A 254 -13.89 -23.16 1.86
CA ARG A 254 -14.16 -22.02 2.77
C ARG A 254 -12.94 -21.11 2.93
N SER A 255 -11.74 -21.68 2.94
CA SER A 255 -10.49 -20.92 3.05
C SER A 255 -10.24 -20.07 1.78
N LEU A 256 -10.51 -20.62 0.60
CA LEU A 256 -10.44 -19.90 -0.68
C LEU A 256 -11.50 -18.80 -0.78
N ALA A 257 -12.74 -19.07 -0.36
CA ALA A 257 -13.80 -18.06 -0.33
C ALA A 257 -13.46 -16.90 0.62
N ALA A 258 -12.92 -17.21 1.81
CA ALA A 258 -12.46 -16.21 2.76
C ALA A 258 -11.28 -15.40 2.22
N TRP A 259 -10.31 -16.06 1.59
CA TRP A 259 -9.20 -15.40 0.91
C TRP A 259 -9.69 -14.50 -0.22
N ALA A 260 -10.58 -14.97 -1.11
CA ALA A 260 -11.07 -14.21 -2.26
C ALA A 260 -11.95 -13.02 -1.84
N THR A 261 -12.82 -13.21 -0.85
CA THR A 261 -13.61 -12.12 -0.26
C THR A 261 -12.69 -11.05 0.28
N LEU A 262 -11.68 -11.49 1.04
CA LEU A 262 -10.66 -10.58 1.51
C LEU A 262 -9.88 -10.00 0.36
N GLU A 263 -9.47 -10.70 -0.69
CA GLU A 263 -8.56 -10.21 -1.74
C GLU A 263 -9.22 -9.22 -2.69
N LEU A 264 -10.42 -9.55 -3.16
CA LEU A 264 -11.19 -8.75 -4.11
C LEU A 264 -11.94 -7.59 -3.43
N GLY A 265 -12.08 -7.64 -2.10
CA GLY A 265 -12.79 -6.61 -1.34
C GLY A 265 -14.28 -6.58 -1.70
N SER A 266 -14.86 -7.76 -1.90
CA SER A 266 -16.27 -7.98 -2.25
C SER A 266 -17.21 -8.06 -1.03
N GLY A 267 -16.71 -7.76 0.17
CA GLY A 267 -17.47 -7.78 1.41
C GLY A 267 -16.57 -7.99 2.63
N THR A 268 -17.20 -8.23 3.79
CA THR A 268 -16.50 -8.53 5.04
C THR A 268 -16.45 -10.04 5.32
N LEU A 269 -15.47 -10.48 6.13
CA LEU A 269 -15.46 -11.85 6.63
C LEU A 269 -16.66 -12.15 7.54
N ALA A 270 -17.26 -11.13 8.16
CA ALA A 270 -18.46 -11.30 8.97
C ALA A 270 -19.69 -11.64 8.11
N GLU A 271 -19.86 -10.95 6.98
CA GLU A 271 -20.88 -11.27 5.99
C GLU A 271 -20.71 -12.67 5.41
N LEU A 272 -19.47 -13.02 5.02
CA LEU A 272 -19.18 -14.37 4.52
C LEU A 272 -19.45 -15.44 5.58
N ALA A 273 -19.06 -15.18 6.82
CA ALA A 273 -19.30 -16.08 7.95
C ALA A 273 -20.79 -16.33 8.15
N LEU A 274 -21.63 -15.29 8.06
CA LEU A 274 -23.08 -15.41 8.15
C LEU A 274 -23.62 -16.33 7.04
N ARG A 275 -23.18 -16.15 5.79
CA ARG A 275 -23.62 -16.98 4.65
C ARG A 275 -23.18 -18.44 4.78
N LEU A 276 -21.93 -18.66 5.20
CA LEU A 276 -21.35 -20.00 5.34
C LEU A 276 -21.73 -20.70 6.66
N ARG A 277 -22.50 -20.04 7.53
CA ARG A 277 -22.83 -20.49 8.89
C ARG A 277 -21.56 -20.85 9.69
N ARG A 278 -20.61 -19.91 9.71
CA ARG A 278 -19.31 -20.01 10.39
C ARG A 278 -19.09 -18.85 11.33
N GLU A 279 -18.08 -18.99 12.18
CA GLU A 279 -17.55 -17.86 12.94
C GLU A 279 -16.56 -17.03 12.09
N PRO A 280 -16.62 -15.68 12.16
CA PRO A 280 -15.68 -14.81 11.45
C PRO A 280 -14.20 -15.06 11.81
N SER A 281 -13.93 -15.40 13.08
CA SER A 281 -12.60 -15.76 13.60
C SER A 281 -11.99 -16.94 12.85
N THR A 282 -12.81 -17.98 12.61
CA THR A 282 -12.42 -19.19 11.89
C THR A 282 -12.04 -18.87 10.45
N LEU A 283 -12.84 -18.06 9.75
CA LEU A 283 -12.56 -17.66 8.38
C LEU A 283 -11.34 -16.74 8.28
N SER A 284 -11.11 -15.86 9.26
CA SER A 284 -9.93 -15.00 9.30
C SER A 284 -8.63 -15.82 9.42
N CYS A 285 -8.62 -16.80 10.33
CA CYS A 285 -7.49 -17.72 10.47
C CYS A 285 -7.30 -18.58 9.22
N ALA A 286 -8.39 -19.05 8.61
CA ALA A 286 -8.35 -19.83 7.37
C ALA A 286 -7.76 -19.05 6.20
N ALA A 287 -8.19 -17.80 5.99
CA ALA A 287 -7.65 -16.93 4.94
C ALA A 287 -6.15 -16.64 5.12
N LYS A 288 -5.70 -16.40 6.36
CA LYS A 288 -4.26 -16.23 6.67
C LYS A 288 -3.46 -17.49 6.35
N ARG A 289 -3.95 -18.66 6.76
CA ARG A 289 -3.30 -19.94 6.43
C ARG A 289 -3.24 -20.18 4.92
N MET A 290 -4.32 -19.84 4.21
CA MET A 290 -4.39 -19.97 2.75
C MET A 290 -3.36 -19.08 2.06
N GLU A 291 -3.22 -17.82 2.49
CA GLU A 291 -2.19 -16.92 1.95
C GLU A 291 -0.76 -17.42 2.22
N ASN A 292 -0.51 -18.01 3.39
CA ASN A 292 0.78 -18.63 3.68
C ASN A 292 1.04 -19.86 2.79
N ARG A 293 0.03 -20.73 2.60
CA ARG A 293 0.14 -21.90 1.72
C ARG A 293 0.39 -21.51 0.26
N ARG A 294 -0.29 -20.47 -0.25
CA ARG A 294 -0.11 -19.96 -1.63
C ARG A 294 1.36 -19.69 -2.00
N ARG A 295 2.18 -19.29 -1.03
CA ARG A 295 3.61 -18.98 -1.26
C ARG A 295 4.49 -20.23 -1.38
N ASN A 296 4.07 -21.34 -0.78
CA ASN A 296 4.89 -22.53 -0.58
C ASN A 296 4.34 -23.77 -1.30
N ASP A 297 3.09 -23.73 -1.75
CA ASP A 297 2.34 -24.84 -2.36
C ASP A 297 1.90 -24.44 -3.79
N PRO A 298 2.58 -24.94 -4.83
CA PRO A 298 2.28 -24.62 -6.23
C PRO A 298 0.85 -24.97 -6.64
N GLU A 299 0.27 -26.03 -6.07
CA GLU A 299 -1.09 -26.47 -6.39
C GLU A 299 -2.12 -25.44 -5.90
N ILE A 300 -1.90 -24.90 -4.69
CA ILE A 300 -2.74 -23.83 -4.14
C ILE A 300 -2.56 -22.53 -4.93
N ALA A 301 -1.33 -22.21 -5.35
CA ALA A 301 -1.07 -21.04 -6.18
C ALA A 301 -1.81 -21.11 -7.53
N ASP A 302 -1.83 -22.28 -8.17
CA ASP A 302 -2.59 -22.51 -9.40
C ASP A 302 -4.10 -22.42 -9.17
N LYS A 303 -4.63 -23.05 -8.11
CA LYS A 303 -6.06 -22.94 -7.74
C LYS A 303 -6.49 -21.48 -7.55
N ILE A 304 -5.70 -20.69 -6.84
CA ILE A 304 -5.97 -19.25 -6.63
C ILE A 304 -5.95 -18.49 -7.96
N SER A 305 -4.98 -18.77 -8.82
CA SER A 305 -4.87 -18.14 -10.14
C SER A 305 -6.08 -18.46 -11.04
N ARG A 306 -6.55 -19.71 -11.03
CA ARG A 306 -7.77 -20.14 -11.72
C ARG A 306 -9.02 -19.47 -11.16
N LEU A 307 -9.13 -19.35 -9.83
CA LEU A 307 -10.23 -18.65 -9.18
C LEU A 307 -10.30 -17.18 -9.62
N CYS A 308 -9.18 -16.47 -9.58
CA CYS A 308 -9.11 -15.08 -10.03
C CYS A 308 -9.50 -14.93 -11.51
N ARG A 309 -9.04 -15.84 -12.38
CA ARG A 309 -9.40 -15.82 -13.81
C ARG A 309 -10.90 -16.00 -14.02
N LYS A 310 -11.53 -16.96 -13.35
CA LYS A 310 -12.98 -17.19 -13.43
C LYS A 310 -13.77 -15.98 -12.93
N LEU A 311 -13.36 -15.40 -11.80
CA LEU A 311 -14.05 -14.25 -11.22
C LEU A 311 -13.95 -13.01 -12.12
N ARG A 312 -12.82 -12.81 -12.83
CA ARG A 312 -12.69 -11.76 -13.84
C ARG A 312 -13.56 -11.98 -15.08
N GLN A 313 -13.71 -13.23 -15.55
CA GLN A 313 -14.58 -13.54 -16.69
C GLN A 313 -16.07 -13.29 -16.41
N VAL A 314 -16.54 -13.52 -15.18
CA VAL A 314 -17.94 -13.25 -14.82
C VAL A 314 -18.24 -11.75 -14.78
N GLN A 315 -17.22 -10.90 -14.62
CA GLN A 315 -17.37 -9.45 -14.64
C GLN A 315 -17.55 -8.89 -16.06
N THR A 316 -16.94 -9.48 -17.08
CA THR A 316 -17.04 -9.01 -18.47
C THR A 316 -18.37 -9.35 -19.16
N PHE A 317 -19.13 -10.31 -18.66
CA PHE A 317 -20.43 -10.72 -19.25
C PHE A 317 -21.65 -10.01 -18.65
N ASN A 318 -21.48 -9.29 -17.54
CA ASN A 318 -22.56 -8.59 -16.82
C ASN A 318 -22.46 -7.05 -16.89
N ALA A 319 -21.65 -6.54 -17.82
CA ALA A 319 -21.49 -5.13 -18.15
C ALA A 319 -22.19 -4.84 -19.49
#